data_AF-A0A8S2XA58-F1
#
_entry.id   AF-A0A8S2XA58-F1
#
_cell.length_a   1.000
_cell.length_b   1.000
_cell.length_c   1.000
_cell.angle_alpha   90.00
_cell.angle_beta   90.00
_cell.angle_gamma   90.00
#
_symmetry.space_group_name_H-M   'P 1'
#
loop_
_entity.id
_entity.type
_entity.pdbx_description
1 polymer ?
#
loop_
_entity_poly.entity_id
_entity_poly.type
_entity_poly.pdbx_seq_one_letter_code
_entity_poly.pdbx_strand_id
1 'polypeptide(L)' 'PPIDHSTIQYAPFEKNFYVEHEDIRNLSNQQVNDLRHKLGVNVRGANIPSPVVSFAHFGFDERL' A
#
# COMPACT_ATOMS: atom_id res chain seq x y z
N PRO A 1 34.17 1.89 -6.50
CA PRO A 1 33.68 3.27 -6.21
C PRO A 1 32.14 3.30 -6.21
N PRO A 2 31.51 4.07 -5.31
CA PRO A 2 30.06 4.27 -5.34
C PRO A 2 29.66 5.10 -6.58
N ILE A 3 28.51 4.78 -7.16
CA ILE A 3 27.95 5.49 -8.32
C ILE A 3 27.14 6.68 -7.81
N ASP A 4 27.36 7.86 -8.39
CA ASP A 4 26.54 9.04 -8.09
C ASP A 4 25.32 9.09 -9.02
N HIS A 5 24.18 8.64 -8.49
CA HIS A 5 22.91 8.60 -9.23
C HIS A 5 22.36 9.99 -9.56
N SER A 6 22.87 11.08 -8.96
CA SER A 6 22.43 12.45 -9.28
C SER A 6 22.87 12.93 -10.66
N THR A 7 23.86 12.25 -11.25
CA THR A 7 24.42 12.57 -12.59
C THR A 7 23.73 11.83 -13.74
N ILE A 8 22.82 10.90 -13.43
CA ILE A 8 22.14 10.05 -14.41
C ILE A 8 20.71 10.55 -14.59
N GLN A 9 20.29 10.78 -15.84
CA GLN A 9 18.92 11.15 -16.16
C GLN A 9 18.06 9.91 -16.43
N TYR A 10 17.17 9.59 -15.48
CA TYR A 10 16.24 8.47 -15.60
C TYR A 10 14.96 8.90 -16.32
N ALA A 11 14.37 7.96 -17.07
CA ALA A 11 13.02 8.15 -17.61
C ALA A 11 12.00 8.23 -16.46
N PRO A 12 10.93 9.04 -16.60
CA PRO A 12 9.85 9.04 -15.63
C PRO A 12 9.15 7.68 -15.62
N PHE A 13 8.69 7.26 -14.45
CA PHE A 13 7.90 6.05 -14.27
C PHE A 13 6.82 6.29 -13.23
N GLU A 14 5.73 5.52 -13.32
CA GLU A 14 4.66 5.55 -12.34
C GLU A 14 5.04 4.69 -11.12
N LYS A 15 4.98 5.28 -9.93
CA LYS A 15 5.33 4.60 -8.68
C LYS A 15 4.10 4.36 -7.80
N ASN A 16 3.10 5.23 -7.88
CA ASN A 16 1.91 5.21 -7.04
C ASN A 16 0.72 4.75 -7.87
N PHE A 17 0.68 3.45 -8.16
CA PHE A 17 -0.42 2.82 -8.90
C PHE A 17 -1.42 2.09 -8.00
N TYR A 18 -1.18 2.03 -6.68
CA TYR A 18 -2.08 1.36 -5.75
C TYR A 18 -3.38 2.16 -5.59
N VAL A 19 -4.50 1.49 -5.86
CA VAL A 19 -5.85 2.01 -5.64
C VAL A 19 -6.50 1.13 -4.57
N GLU A 20 -6.92 1.75 -3.47
CA GLU A 20 -7.61 1.02 -2.40
C GLU A 20 -8.95 0.46 -2.89
N HIS A 21 -9.19 -0.82 -2.59
CA HIS A 21 -10.48 -1.46 -2.81
C HIS A 21 -11.57 -0.77 -1.97
N GLU A 22 -12.80 -0.69 -2.50
CA GLU A 22 -13.91 0.03 -1.86
C GLU A 22 -14.17 -0.45 -0.43
N ASP A 23 -14.13 -1.77 -0.18
CA ASP A 23 -14.32 -2.34 1.15
C ASP A 23 -13.29 -1.87 2.17
N ILE A 24 -12.06 -1.60 1.74
CA ILE A 24 -10.98 -1.10 2.60
C ILE A 24 -11.11 0.41 2.78
N ARG A 25 -11.45 1.12 1.71
CA ARG A 25 -11.69 2.56 1.73
C ARG A 25 -12.88 2.95 2.63
N ASN A 26 -13.89 2.09 2.71
CA ASN A 26 -15.08 2.31 3.52
C ASN A 26 -14.89 1.98 5.00
N LEU A 27 -13.73 1.44 5.41
CA LEU A 27 -13.44 1.19 6.82
C LEU A 27 -13.24 2.50 7.58
N SER A 28 -13.89 2.60 8.73
CA SER A 28 -13.60 3.66 9.69
C SER A 28 -12.22 3.46 10.34
N ASN A 29 -11.65 4.53 10.86
CA ASN A 29 -10.36 4.48 11.58
C ASN A 29 -10.37 3.48 12.75
N GLN A 30 -11.51 3.32 13.43
CA GLN A 30 -11.65 2.33 14.50
C GLN A 30 -11.58 0.91 13.96
N GLN A 31 -12.30 0.59 12.88
CA GLN A 31 -12.27 -0.72 12.24
C GLN A 31 -10.86 -1.05 11.69
N VAL A 32 -10.16 -0.06 11.15
CA VAL A 32 -8.76 -0.23 10.69
C VAL A 32 -7.85 -0.57 11.87
N ASN A 33 -8.00 0.09 13.02
CA ASN A 33 -7.20 -0.20 14.21
C ASN A 33 -7.50 -1.58 14.80
N ASP A 34 -8.79 -1.95 14.88
CA ASP A 34 -9.20 -3.28 15.33
C ASP A 34 -8.64 -4.36 14.41
N LEU A 35 -8.64 -4.11 13.10
CA LEU A 35 -8.07 -5.01 12.11
C LEU A 35 -6.55 -5.15 12.25
N ARG A 36 -5.83 -4.03 12.42
CA ARG A 36 -4.38 -4.04 12.69
C ARG A 36 -4.06 -4.85 13.95
N HIS A 37 -4.85 -4.67 15.02
CA HIS A 37 -4.69 -5.42 16.26
C HIS A 37 -4.93 -6.92 16.07
N LYS A 38 -6.01 -7.30 15.37
CA LYS A 38 -6.34 -8.69 15.04
C LYS A 38 -5.26 -9.39 14.21
N LEU A 39 -4.61 -8.65 13.31
CA LEU A 39 -3.51 -9.15 12.48
C LEU A 39 -2.14 -9.09 13.17
N GLY A 40 -2.05 -8.53 14.38
CA GLY A 40 -0.78 -8.33 15.09
C GLY A 40 0.16 -7.33 14.41
N VAL A 41 -0.38 -6.39 13.63
CA VAL A 41 0.40 -5.43 12.83
C VAL A 41 0.51 -4.09 13.56
N ASN A 42 1.74 -3.63 13.77
CA ASN A 42 2.04 -2.30 14.27
C ASN A 42 2.69 -1.45 13.18
N VAL A 43 2.22 -0.20 13.02
CA VAL A 43 2.73 0.73 12.01
C VAL A 43 3.16 2.04 12.65
N ARG A 44 4.13 2.72 12.05
CA ARG A 44 4.63 4.04 12.46
C ARG A 44 4.83 4.90 11.21
N GLY A 45 4.46 6.18 11.29
CA GLY A 45 4.55 7.13 10.17
C GLY A 45 3.22 7.79 9.84
N ALA A 46 3.22 8.61 8.80
CA ALA A 46 2.04 9.28 8.25
C ALA A 46 1.62 8.64 6.93
N ASN A 47 0.35 8.82 6.53
CA ASN A 47 -0.21 8.35 5.26
C ASN A 47 -0.03 6.84 5.02
N ILE A 48 -0.23 6.04 6.06
CA ILE A 48 -0.11 4.57 5.98
C ILE A 48 -1.43 4.00 5.44
N PRO A 49 -1.41 3.26 4.31
CA PRO A 49 -2.62 2.64 3.78
C PRO A 49 -3.21 1.63 4.77
N SER A 50 -4.52 1.41 4.64
CA SER A 50 -5.24 0.44 5.47
C SER A 50 -4.84 -1.00 5.10
N PRO A 51 -4.79 -1.94 6.07
CA PRO A 51 -4.46 -3.33 5.78
C PRO A 51 -5.59 -3.99 4.99
N VAL A 52 -5.23 -4.77 3.97
CA VAL A 52 -6.17 -5.60 3.21
C VAL A 52 -6.32 -6.98 3.85
N VAL A 53 -7.46 -7.64 3.62
CA VAL A 53 -7.81 -8.93 4.25
C VAL A 53 -8.12 -10.04 3.25
N SER A 54 -8.17 -9.71 1.96
CA SER A 54 -8.49 -10.64 0.89
C SER A 54 -7.61 -10.37 -0.32
N PHE A 55 -7.25 -11.43 -1.05
CA PHE A 55 -6.48 -11.30 -2.29
C PHE A 55 -7.23 -10.51 -3.37
N ALA A 56 -8.57 -10.54 -3.34
CA ALA A 56 -9.40 -9.77 -4.24
C ALA A 56 -9.19 -8.25 -4.12
N HIS A 57 -8.65 -7.76 -3.00
CA HIS A 57 -8.44 -6.33 -2.78
C HIS A 57 -7.18 -5.78 -3.47
N PHE A 58 -6.31 -6.64 -4.01
CA PHE A 58 -5.05 -6.21 -4.62
C PHE A 58 -5.18 -5.74 -6.08
N GLY A 59 -6.37 -5.84 -6.68
CA GLY A 59 -6.58 -5.46 -8.08
C GLY A 59 -5.73 -6.28 -9.05
N PHE A 60 -5.45 -7.54 -8.71
CA PHE A 60 -4.75 -8.47 -9.60
C PHE A 60 -5.62 -8.81 -10.81
N ASP A 61 -4.98 -8.99 -11.96
CA ASP A 61 -5.64 -9.50 -13.16
C ASP A 61 -6.22 -10.89 -12.90
N GLU A 62 -7.34 -11.23 -13.53
CA GLU A 62 -8.01 -12.54 -13.42
C GLU A 62 -7.13 -13.76 -13.79
N ARG A 63 -5.93 -13.51 -14.33
CA ARG A 63 -4.95 -14.52 -14.74
C ARG A 63 -3.96 -14.92 -13.65
N LEU A 64 -4.08 -14.35 -12.44
CA LEU A 64 -3.24 -14.65 -11.27
C LEU A 64 -3.90 -15.60 -10.28
#